data_AF-A0A2X3ETD0-F1
#
_entry.id   AF-A0A2X3ETD0-F1
#
_cell.length_a   1.000
_cell.length_b   1.000
_cell.length_c   1.000
_cell.angle_alpha   90.00
_cell.angle_beta   90.00
_cell.angle_gamma   90.00
#
_symmetry.space_group_name_H-M   'P 1'
#
loop_
_entity.id
_entity.type
_entity.pdbx_description
1 polymer ?
#
loop_
_entity_poly.entity_id
_entity_poly.type
_entity_poly.pdbx_seq_one_letter_code
_entity_poly.pdbx_strand_id
1 'polypeptide(L)'
;MHPHNDRGTGVASAELAVMAGADRVEGCLFGNGERTGNVCLVTLAMNLYSQGIDPELRFEQMNRVVEVVENCNQIPVHPRATRGREVWLTPPSPAPIRMRSKRV
;
A
#
# COMPACT_ATOMS: atom_id res chain seq x y z
N MET A 1 2.42 -13.40 -2.88
CA MET A 1 2.15 -13.29 -1.43
C MET A 1 0.83 -12.55 -1.20
N HIS A 2 0.02 -13.04 -0.25
CA HIS A 2 -1.24 -12.42 0.17
C HIS A 2 -1.28 -12.41 1.71
N PRO A 3 -0.52 -11.51 2.36
CA PRO A 3 -0.47 -11.46 3.81
C PRO A 3 -1.67 -10.67 4.35
N HIS A 4 -2.39 -11.31 5.27
CA HIS A 4 -3.32 -10.62 6.17
C HIS A 4 -2.55 -9.93 7.30
N ASN A 5 -3.21 -8.99 7.99
CA ASN A 5 -2.58 -8.14 8.99
C ASN A 5 -2.90 -8.56 10.44
N ASP A 6 -3.18 -9.84 10.70
CA ASP A 6 -3.64 -10.34 12.01
C ASP A 6 -2.69 -10.02 13.17
N ARG A 7 -1.40 -9.88 12.87
CA ARG A 7 -0.35 -9.54 13.84
C ARG A 7 0.21 -8.13 13.68
N GLY A 8 -0.40 -7.29 12.83
CA GLY A 8 0.09 -5.95 12.52
C GLY A 8 1.38 -5.92 11.68
N THR A 9 1.83 -7.07 11.17
CA THR A 9 3.09 -7.22 10.43
C THR A 9 2.91 -7.42 8.93
N GLY A 10 1.70 -7.23 8.38
CA GLY A 10 1.40 -7.54 6.97
C GLY A 10 2.29 -6.78 5.97
N VAL A 11 2.60 -5.51 6.27
CA VAL A 11 3.52 -4.68 5.45
C VAL A 11 4.96 -5.21 5.54
N ALA A 12 5.47 -5.46 6.75
CA ALA A 12 6.82 -5.98 6.95
C ALA A 12 7.01 -7.36 6.28
N SER A 13 6.02 -8.24 6.37
CA SER A 13 6.03 -9.53 5.69
C SER A 13 6.04 -9.39 4.17
N ALA A 14 5.30 -8.43 3.62
CA ALA A 14 5.30 -8.16 2.18
C ALA A 14 6.64 -7.58 1.69
N GLU A 15 7.26 -6.67 2.45
CA GLU A 15 8.58 -6.12 2.13
C GLU A 15 9.66 -7.19 2.08
N LEU A 16 9.75 -8.02 3.12
CA LEU A 16 10.71 -9.12 3.17
C LEU A 16 10.48 -10.11 2.03
N ALA A 17 9.21 -10.35 1.64
CA ALA A 17 8.91 -11.21 0.51
C ALA A 17 9.38 -10.61 -0.82
N VAL A 18 9.19 -9.31 -1.04
CA VAL A 18 9.70 -8.62 -2.24
C VAL A 18 11.23 -8.69 -2.29
N MET A 19 11.91 -8.46 -1.16
CA MET A 19 13.37 -8.61 -1.07
C MET A 19 13.84 -10.06 -1.32
N ALA A 20 13.02 -11.04 -0.95
CA ALA A 20 13.28 -12.46 -1.22
C ALA A 20 12.95 -12.88 -2.67
N GLY A 21 12.55 -11.95 -3.54
CA GLY A 21 12.27 -12.21 -4.95
C GLY A 21 10.81 -12.55 -5.26
N ALA A 22 9.85 -12.18 -4.41
CA ALA A 22 8.44 -12.38 -4.72
C ALA A 22 7.99 -11.50 -5.91
N ASP A 23 7.49 -12.13 -6.97
CA ASP A 23 7.04 -11.43 -8.18
C ASP A 23 5.71 -10.68 -8.01
N ARG A 24 4.94 -10.98 -6.96
CA ARG A 24 3.60 -10.44 -6.76
C ARG A 24 3.15 -10.38 -5.31
N VAL A 25 2.67 -9.21 -4.91
CA VAL A 25 1.98 -8.97 -3.63
C VAL A 25 0.52 -8.57 -3.89
N GLU A 26 -0.40 -9.17 -3.14
CA GLU A 26 -1.81 -8.79 -3.12
C GLU A 26 -2.15 -8.04 -1.83
N GLY A 27 -2.93 -6.98 -1.95
CA GLY A 27 -3.42 -6.21 -0.81
C GLY A 27 -4.51 -5.23 -1.19
N CYS A 28 -4.87 -4.37 -0.25
CA CYS A 28 -5.89 -3.33 -0.43
C CYS A 28 -5.32 -1.93 -0.14
N LEU A 29 -5.93 -0.92 -0.77
CA LEU A 29 -5.65 0.47 -0.42
C LEU A 29 -6.10 0.72 1.02
N PHE A 30 -5.23 1.36 1.81
CA PHE A 30 -5.43 1.56 3.25
C PHE A 30 -5.73 0.29 4.07
N GLY A 31 -5.36 -0.88 3.55
CA GLY A 31 -5.41 -2.14 4.28
C GLY A 31 -6.82 -2.69 4.53
N ASN A 32 -7.83 -2.30 3.73
CA ASN A 32 -9.18 -2.86 3.89
C ASN A 32 -9.21 -4.39 3.65
N GLY A 33 -10.04 -5.13 4.37
CA GLY A 33 -10.14 -6.59 4.29
C GLY A 33 -10.80 -7.19 5.52
N GLU A 34 -10.96 -8.51 5.56
CA GLU A 34 -11.58 -9.17 6.72
C GLU A 34 -10.76 -8.94 8.00
N ARG A 35 -11.45 -8.71 9.13
CA ARG A 35 -10.89 -8.61 10.47
C ARG A 35 -9.86 -7.49 10.63
N THR A 36 -8.58 -7.82 10.59
CA THR A 36 -7.46 -6.89 10.76
C THR A 36 -7.02 -6.25 9.44
N GLY A 37 -7.59 -6.71 8.33
CA GLY A 37 -7.34 -6.16 7.00
C GLY A 37 -6.25 -6.89 6.22
N ASN A 38 -6.18 -6.55 4.94
CA ASN A 38 -5.08 -6.98 4.07
C ASN A 38 -3.87 -6.07 4.25
N VAL A 39 -2.71 -6.45 3.71
CA VAL A 39 -1.58 -5.53 3.60
C VAL A 39 -1.97 -4.23 2.89
N CYS A 40 -1.55 -3.10 3.46
CA CYS A 40 -1.79 -1.78 2.89
C CYS A 40 -0.84 -1.51 1.71
N LEU A 41 -1.40 -1.49 0.49
CA LEU A 41 -0.61 -1.27 -0.72
C LEU A 41 -0.02 0.15 -0.78
N VAL A 42 -0.70 1.15 -0.23
CA VAL A 42 -0.17 2.53 -0.16
C VAL A 42 1.09 2.57 0.71
N THR A 43 1.04 1.96 1.89
CA THR A 43 2.18 1.90 2.81
C THR A 43 3.35 1.14 2.19
N LEU A 44 3.09 -0.03 1.62
CA LEU A 44 4.11 -0.88 0.98
C LEU A 44 4.80 -0.15 -0.18
N ALA A 45 4.03 0.42 -1.11
CA ALA A 45 4.56 1.13 -2.25
C ALA A 45 5.41 2.33 -1.84
N MET A 46 4.95 3.12 -0.87
CA MET A 46 5.72 4.27 -0.40
C MET A 46 6.96 3.86 0.41
N ASN A 47 6.95 2.71 1.09
CA ASN A 47 8.13 2.16 1.76
C ASN A 47 9.19 1.71 0.73
N LEU A 48 8.80 0.96 -0.30
CA LEU A 48 9.69 0.59 -1.41
C LEU A 48 10.26 1.84 -2.08
N TYR A 49 9.41 2.83 -2.33
CA TYR A 49 9.83 4.10 -2.88
C TYR A 49 10.89 4.79 -1.99
N SER A 50 10.69 4.84 -0.67
CA SER A 50 11.69 5.39 0.25
C SER A 50 13.01 4.61 0.31
N GLN A 51 13.02 3.36 -0.16
CA GLN A 51 14.20 2.51 -0.29
C GLN A 51 14.82 2.58 -1.70
N GLY A 52 14.30 3.42 -2.60
CA GLY A 52 14.81 3.59 -3.97
C GLY A 52 14.34 2.52 -4.96
N ILE A 53 13.31 1.75 -4.62
CA ILE A 53 12.71 0.71 -5.48
C ILE A 53 11.41 1.28 -6.09
N ASP A 54 11.24 1.30 -7.42
CA ASP A 54 10.01 1.79 -8.05
C ASP A 54 8.88 0.73 -7.95
N PRO A 55 7.80 1.01 -7.18
CA PRO A 55 6.69 0.08 -7.00
C PRO A 55 5.69 0.08 -8.19
N GLU A 56 5.99 0.78 -9.29
CA GLU A 56 5.10 1.06 -10.45
C GLU A 56 3.75 1.70 -10.08
N LEU A 57 3.59 2.14 -8.84
CA LEU A 57 2.40 2.79 -8.34
C LEU A 57 2.68 4.28 -8.17
N ARG A 58 1.84 5.10 -8.78
CA ARG A 58 1.90 6.55 -8.69
C ARG A 58 0.75 7.03 -7.83
N PHE A 59 1.09 7.66 -6.71
CA PHE A 59 0.13 8.35 -5.85
C PHE A 59 0.38 9.84 -6.04
N GLU A 60 -0.10 10.45 -7.12
CA GLU A 60 0.08 11.90 -7.32
C GLU A 60 -1.02 12.70 -6.62
N GLN A 61 -2.17 12.07 -6.36
CA GLN A 61 -3.36 12.67 -5.76
C GLN A 61 -3.91 11.80 -4.61
N MET A 62 -3.22 11.74 -3.48
CA MET A 62 -3.54 10.90 -2.31
C MET A 62 -4.87 11.31 -1.72
N ASN A 63 -5.18 12.61 -1.73
CA ASN A 63 -6.49 13.10 -1.28
C ASN A 63 -7.62 12.50 -2.12
N ARG A 64 -7.42 12.39 -3.45
CA ARG A 64 -8.40 11.75 -4.34
C ARG A 64 -8.46 10.23 -4.10
N VAL A 65 -7.32 9.58 -3.88
CA VAL A 65 -7.28 8.15 -3.55
C VAL A 65 -8.01 7.87 -2.25
N VAL A 66 -7.78 8.66 -1.20
CA VAL A 66 -8.48 8.56 0.09
C VAL A 66 -9.98 8.76 -0.11
N GLU A 67 -10.41 9.81 -0.80
CA GLU A 67 -11.83 10.08 -1.08
C GLU A 67 -12.50 8.90 -1.79
N VAL A 68 -11.85 8.35 -2.82
CA VAL A 68 -12.36 7.18 -3.55
C VAL A 68 -12.44 5.97 -2.64
N VAL A 69 -11.42 5.70 -1.82
CA VAL A 69 -11.41 4.55 -0.92
C VAL A 69 -12.48 4.68 0.17
N GLU A 70 -12.63 5.86 0.77
CA GLU A 70 -13.69 6.13 1.76
C GLU A 70 -15.08 5.98 1.14
N ASN A 71 -15.26 6.47 -0.10
CA ASN A 71 -16.54 6.34 -0.81
C ASN A 71 -16.82 4.90 -1.25
N CYS A 72 -15.82 4.10 -1.61
CA CYS A 72 -16.05 2.69 -1.95
C CYS A 72 -16.31 1.84 -0.71
N ASN A 73 -15.54 2.04 0.36
CA ASN A 73 -15.58 1.18 1.53
C ASN A 73 -16.58 1.64 2.59
N GLN A 74 -17.08 2.87 2.49
CA GLN A 74 -17.92 3.52 3.51
C GLN A 74 -17.27 3.52 4.91
N ILE A 75 -15.93 3.49 4.94
CA ILE A 75 -15.11 3.47 6.16
C ILE A 75 -14.11 4.61 6.03
N PRO A 76 -14.02 5.51 7.03
CA PRO A 76 -13.04 6.59 7.02
C PRO A 76 -11.62 6.04 7.12
N VAL A 77 -10.69 6.62 6.36
CA VAL A 77 -9.27 6.30 6.52
C VAL A 77 -8.79 6.89 7.84
N HIS A 78 -8.18 6.06 8.68
CA HIS A 78 -7.73 6.49 10.00
C HIS A 78 -6.76 7.69 9.88
N PRO A 79 -6.89 8.75 10.71
CA PRO A 79 -6.05 9.95 10.60
C PRO A 79 -4.54 9.67 10.71
N ARG A 80 -4.17 8.62 11.45
CA ARG A 80 -2.77 8.17 11.61
C ARG A 80 -2.37 7.06 10.63
N ALA A 81 -3.15 6.80 9.59
CA ALA A 81 -2.75 5.87 8.54
C ALA A 81 -1.42 6.34 7.94
N THR A 82 -0.44 5.43 7.91
CA THR A 82 0.91 5.74 7.44
C THR A 82 0.86 6.29 6.01
N ARG A 83 1.39 7.51 5.83
CA ARG A 83 1.40 8.27 4.56
C ARG A 83 0.02 8.52 3.94
N GLY A 84 -0.95 8.89 4.77
CA GLY A 84 -2.25 9.44 4.37
C GLY A 84 -2.18 10.91 3.89
N ARG A 85 -3.25 11.68 4.11
CA ARG A 85 -3.52 13.01 3.52
C ARG A 85 -2.40 14.07 3.62
N GLU A 86 -1.41 13.90 4.50
CA GLU A 86 -0.48 14.95 4.89
C GLU A 86 1.00 14.76 4.49
N VAL A 87 1.41 13.64 3.86
CA VAL A 87 2.84 13.39 3.59
C VAL A 87 3.12 13.08 2.12
N TRP A 88 3.83 13.99 1.46
CA TRP A 88 4.16 13.93 0.03
C TRP A 88 5.67 13.96 -0.26
N LEU A 89 6.23 12.77 -0.48
CA LEU A 89 7.51 12.43 -1.14
C LEU A 89 7.49 12.39 -2.68
N THR A 90 7.97 13.40 -3.43
CA THR A 90 8.11 13.29 -4.91
C THR A 90 9.37 12.47 -5.32
N PRO A 91 9.28 11.49 -6.24
CA PRO A 91 10.42 10.69 -6.77
C PRO A 91 11.26 11.23 -7.93
N PRO A 92 12.59 10.93 -7.94
CA PRO A 92 13.34 10.57 -9.14
C PRO A 92 13.23 9.05 -9.46
N SER A 93 13.29 8.67 -10.75
CA SER A 93 13.06 7.30 -11.29
C SER A 93 14.26 6.34 -11.08
N PRO A 94 14.08 5.06 -10.65
CA PRO A 94 14.17 3.88 -11.57
C PRO A 94 13.52 2.50 -11.15
N ALA A 95 13.47 1.54 -12.11
CA ALA A 95 13.23 0.06 -12.08
C ALA A 95 11.89 -0.56 -11.55
N PRO A 96 11.06 -1.20 -12.40
CA PRO A 96 9.62 -1.43 -12.14
C PRO A 96 9.28 -2.77 -11.42
N ILE A 97 8.40 -2.76 -10.39
CA ILE A 97 7.74 -3.93 -9.75
C ILE A 97 6.20 -3.85 -9.87
N ARG A 98 5.54 -4.92 -10.31
CA ARG A 98 4.10 -4.93 -10.64
C ARG A 98 3.18 -5.23 -9.44
N MET A 99 2.47 -4.23 -8.92
CA MET A 99 1.45 -4.40 -7.87
C MET A 99 0.01 -4.39 -8.40
N ARG A 100 -0.89 -5.24 -7.87
CA ARG A 100 -2.32 -5.23 -8.23
C ARG A 100 -3.22 -5.15 -6.99
N SER A 101 -4.15 -4.19 -7.00
CA SER A 101 -5.22 -4.05 -6.02
C SER A 101 -6.41 -4.95 -6.39
N LYS A 102 -6.97 -5.67 -5.40
CA LYS A 102 -8.28 -6.32 -5.55
C LYS A 102 -9.38 -5.29 -5.26
N ARG A 103 -10.35 -5.19 -6.16
CA ARG A 103 -11.66 -4.56 -5.88
C ARG A 103 -12.42 -5.49 -4.94
N VAL A 104 -12.80 -5.00 -3.78
CA VAL A 104 -13.92 -5.53 -3.01
C VAL A 104 -15.11 -4.63 -3.31
#